data_AF-A0A5D4FMM2-F1
#
_entry.id   AF-A0A5D4FMM2-F1
#
_cell.length_a   1.000
_cell.length_b   1.000
_cell.length_c   1.000
_cell.angle_alpha   90.00
_cell.angle_beta   90.00
_cell.angle_gamma   90.00
#
_symmetry.space_group_name_H-M   'P 1'
#
loop_
_entity.id
_entity.type
_entity.pdbx_description
1 polymer ?
#
loop_
_entity_poly.entity_id
_entity_poly.type
_entity_poly.pdbx_seq_one_letter_code
_entity_poly.pdbx_strand_id
1 'polypeptide(L)'
;MSHIRRVRNDPRGRGPRGILLPDLPRYRTRSEDFDQAVLDAYERILDRFDDQLVSLDLAVDLVPRMRLQHGYTQWPSDVVADGKVPLGRLIPAGVDSSGSPTRPRLIVFRRPVEMRARSKEERADMLRYIVTRLVAHYLNVGPEIIDPRFDWDR
;
A
#
# COMPACT_ATOMS: atom_id res chain seq x y z
N MET A 1 -17.39 18.25 62.32
CA MET A 1 -15.92 18.32 62.55
C MET A 1 -15.25 17.21 61.76
N SER A 2 -14.57 17.53 60.65
CA SER A 2 -13.47 16.70 60.15
C SER A 2 -12.62 17.50 59.17
N HIS A 3 -11.32 17.38 59.33
CA HIS A 3 -10.29 18.30 58.84
C HIS A 3 -9.97 18.09 57.35
N ILE A 4 -9.91 19.19 56.59
CA ILE A 4 -9.28 19.22 55.26
C ILE A 4 -7.77 19.10 55.46
N ARG A 5 -7.20 17.96 55.06
CA ARG A 5 -5.75 17.74 55.05
C ARG A 5 -5.16 18.42 53.80
N ARG A 6 -4.43 19.54 54.00
CA ARG A 6 -3.64 20.20 52.95
C ARG A 6 -2.68 19.20 52.32
N VAL A 7 -2.77 19.03 51.00
CA VAL A 7 -1.74 18.37 50.20
C VAL A 7 -0.50 19.26 50.24
N ARG A 8 0.61 18.74 50.77
CA ARG A 8 1.91 19.39 50.77
C ARG A 8 2.44 19.44 49.33
N ASN A 9 2.86 20.62 48.90
CA ASN A 9 3.57 20.82 47.66
C ASN A 9 5.01 20.29 47.82
N ASP A 10 5.45 19.41 46.93
CA ASP A 10 6.81 18.89 46.89
C ASP A 10 7.75 19.92 46.20
N PRO A 11 8.82 20.41 46.87
CA PRO A 11 9.77 21.34 46.27
C PRO A 11 10.80 20.68 45.34
N ARG A 12 10.84 19.34 45.24
CA ARG A 12 11.81 18.61 44.39
C ARG A 12 11.17 18.11 43.10
N GLY A 13 10.69 19.04 42.28
CA GLY A 13 10.72 18.98 40.81
C GLY A 13 10.23 17.73 40.05
N ARG A 14 9.52 16.77 40.66
CA ARG A 14 8.90 15.64 39.95
C ARG A 14 7.51 15.36 40.51
N GLY A 15 6.56 16.21 40.14
CA GLY A 15 5.13 15.96 40.34
C GLY A 15 4.62 14.89 39.37
N PRO A 16 3.73 13.97 39.80
CA PRO A 16 3.18 12.95 38.93
C PRO A 16 2.03 13.54 38.11
N ARG A 17 2.20 13.82 36.82
CA ARG A 17 1.07 13.99 35.88
C ARG A 17 1.45 13.55 34.46
N GLY A 18 1.22 12.27 34.19
CA GLY A 18 0.95 11.82 32.83
C GLY A 18 -0.24 12.60 32.29
N ILE A 19 -0.10 13.12 31.08
CA ILE A 19 -1.23 13.55 30.28
C ILE A 19 -1.86 12.26 29.76
N LEU A 20 -2.95 11.82 30.40
CA LEU A 20 -3.95 10.99 29.74
C LEU A 20 -4.54 11.88 28.64
N LEU A 21 -3.96 11.78 27.44
CA LEU A 21 -4.58 12.36 26.26
C LEU A 21 -5.89 11.58 26.06
N PRO A 22 -7.05 12.25 25.94
CA PRO A 22 -8.25 11.54 25.48
C PRO A 22 -7.95 10.89 24.13
N ASP A 23 -8.49 9.69 23.90
CA ASP A 23 -8.42 8.98 22.62
C ASP A 23 -9.19 9.81 21.57
N LEU A 24 -8.52 10.82 21.02
CA LEU A 24 -8.99 11.57 19.87
C LEU A 24 -8.95 10.61 18.68
N PRO A 25 -9.98 10.57 17.81
CA PRO A 25 -9.95 9.73 16.62
C PRO A 25 -8.65 10.03 15.88
N ARG A 26 -7.73 9.07 15.86
CA ARG A 26 -6.41 9.22 15.28
C ARG A 26 -6.63 9.52 13.81
N TYR A 27 -6.53 10.79 13.42
CA TYR A 27 -6.58 11.19 12.01
C TYR A 27 -5.54 10.35 11.29
N ARG A 28 -5.99 9.45 10.42
CA ARG A 28 -5.10 8.66 9.58
C ARG A 28 -4.24 9.63 8.78
N THR A 29 -2.95 9.39 8.77
CA THR A 29 -2.02 10.11 7.91
C THR A 29 -2.36 9.82 6.45
N ARG A 30 -1.98 10.70 5.53
CA ARG A 30 -2.18 10.46 4.08
C ARG A 30 -1.55 9.14 3.61
N SER A 31 -0.44 8.75 4.24
CA SER A 31 0.22 7.45 4.03
C SER A 31 -0.69 6.30 4.41
N GLU A 32 -1.23 6.32 5.63
CA GLU A 32 -2.12 5.27 6.14
C GLU A 32 -3.42 5.18 5.32
N ASP A 33 -3.95 6.31 4.86
CA ASP A 33 -5.11 6.36 3.96
C ASP A 33 -4.83 5.74 2.59
N PHE A 34 -3.60 5.87 2.08
CA PHE A 34 -3.18 5.23 0.84
C PHE A 34 -3.02 3.72 1.05
N ASP A 35 -2.32 3.34 2.12
CA ASP A 35 -2.03 1.94 2.43
C ASP A 35 -3.33 1.16 2.64
N GLN A 36 -4.31 1.75 3.34
CA GLN A 36 -5.65 1.17 3.45
C GLN A 36 -6.34 1.03 2.09
N ALA A 37 -6.28 2.04 1.23
CA ALA A 37 -6.92 1.95 -0.09
C ALA A 37 -6.29 0.86 -0.99
N VAL A 38 -5.00 0.57 -0.83
CA VAL A 38 -4.32 -0.52 -1.53
C VAL A 38 -4.80 -1.87 -0.99
N LEU A 39 -4.89 -2.00 0.34
CA LEU A 39 -5.44 -3.19 0.99
C LEU A 39 -6.89 -3.44 0.55
N ASP A 40 -7.76 -2.43 0.58
CA ASP A 40 -9.16 -2.53 0.16
C ASP A 40 -9.32 -2.95 -1.32
N ALA A 41 -8.34 -2.60 -2.16
CA ALA A 41 -8.31 -3.03 -3.56
C ALA A 41 -7.85 -4.49 -3.71
N TYR A 42 -6.89 -4.93 -2.88
CA TYR A 42 -6.35 -6.28 -2.90
C TYR A 42 -7.27 -7.31 -2.22
N GLU A 43 -7.89 -6.96 -1.09
CA GLU A 43 -8.80 -7.83 -0.33
C GLU A 43 -9.96 -8.34 -1.18
N ARG A 44 -10.53 -7.48 -2.03
CA ARG A 44 -11.59 -7.87 -2.97
C ARG A 44 -11.17 -8.99 -3.94
N ILE A 45 -9.89 -9.05 -4.27
CA ILE A 45 -9.33 -10.10 -5.13
C ILE A 45 -8.98 -11.32 -4.29
N LEU A 46 -8.39 -11.12 -3.11
CA LEU A 46 -8.11 -12.21 -2.16
C LEU A 46 -9.36 -13.03 -1.84
N ASP A 47 -10.50 -12.39 -1.58
CA ASP A 47 -11.76 -13.09 -1.26
C ASP A 47 -12.17 -14.13 -2.30
N ARG A 48 -11.72 -13.97 -3.56
CA ARG A 48 -12.04 -14.86 -4.67
C ARG A 48 -10.89 -15.81 -5.03
N PHE A 49 -9.65 -15.43 -4.74
CA PHE A 49 -8.43 -16.12 -5.20
C PHE A 49 -7.46 -16.48 -4.06
N ASP A 50 -7.96 -16.59 -2.83
CA ASP A 50 -7.18 -16.80 -1.60
C ASP A 50 -6.12 -17.91 -1.74
N ASP A 51 -6.55 -19.11 -2.17
CA ASP A 51 -5.68 -20.27 -2.35
C ASP A 51 -4.50 -20.00 -3.31
N GLN A 52 -4.74 -19.21 -4.38
CA GLN A 52 -3.69 -18.92 -5.36
C GLN A 52 -2.77 -17.77 -4.93
N LEU A 53 -3.21 -16.90 -4.02
CA LEU A 53 -2.50 -15.69 -3.61
C LEU A 53 -1.80 -15.82 -2.26
N VAL A 54 -1.91 -16.95 -1.58
CA VAL A 54 -1.28 -17.22 -0.27
C VAL A 54 0.22 -16.94 -0.20
N SER A 55 0.93 -17.06 -1.33
CA SER A 55 2.38 -16.83 -1.41
C SER A 55 2.75 -15.43 -1.93
N LEU A 56 1.78 -14.61 -2.31
CA LEU A 56 2.01 -13.29 -2.89
C LEU A 56 2.02 -12.20 -1.81
N ASP A 57 3.17 -11.56 -1.63
CA ASP A 57 3.31 -10.42 -0.73
C ASP A 57 2.80 -9.14 -1.39
N LEU A 58 2.10 -8.28 -0.65
CA LEU A 58 1.75 -6.93 -1.07
C LEU A 58 2.65 -5.90 -0.37
N ALA A 59 3.20 -4.95 -1.14
CA ALA A 59 4.04 -3.88 -0.62
C ALA A 59 3.75 -2.53 -1.30
N VAL A 60 3.99 -1.46 -0.55
CA VAL A 60 3.91 -0.08 -1.05
C VAL A 60 5.30 0.54 -0.98
N ASP A 61 5.75 1.15 -2.07
CA ASP A 61 7.00 1.91 -2.14
C ASP A 61 6.70 3.35 -2.58
N LEU A 62 7.55 4.30 -2.19
CA LEU A 62 7.34 5.72 -2.47
C LEU A 62 7.64 6.06 -3.93
N VAL A 63 8.82 5.66 -4.44
CA VAL A 63 9.29 6.03 -5.78
C VAL A 63 10.09 4.87 -6.37
N PRO A 64 9.79 4.46 -7.62
CA PRO A 64 10.56 3.44 -8.32
C PRO A 64 12.02 3.87 -8.47
N ARG A 65 12.96 3.06 -7.98
CA ARG A 65 14.41 3.24 -8.25
C ARG A 65 14.82 2.70 -9.63
N MET A 66 13.88 2.62 -10.56
CA MET A 66 14.10 2.04 -11.88
C MET A 66 14.73 3.13 -12.76
N ARG A 67 16.02 2.96 -13.09
CA ARG A 67 16.64 3.77 -14.15
C ARG A 67 16.07 3.31 -15.48
N LEU A 68 15.03 4.00 -15.96
CA LEU A 68 14.62 3.89 -17.35
C LEU A 68 15.81 4.32 -18.21
N GLN A 69 16.44 3.36 -18.89
CA GLN A 69 17.46 3.71 -19.87
C GLN A 69 16.76 4.50 -20.99
N HIS A 70 17.39 5.59 -21.44
CA HIS A 70 16.88 6.39 -22.55
C HIS A 70 16.72 5.48 -23.78
N GLY A 71 15.48 5.18 -24.18
CA GLY A 71 15.18 4.28 -25.30
C GLY A 71 14.20 3.14 -25.01
N TYR A 72 13.76 2.93 -23.76
CA TYR A 72 12.65 2.00 -23.50
C TYR A 72 11.34 2.55 -24.08
N THR A 73 10.86 1.94 -25.17
CA THR A 73 9.57 2.26 -25.80
C THR A 73 8.40 1.52 -25.13
N GLN A 74 8.66 0.41 -24.43
CA GLN A 74 7.63 -0.43 -23.83
C GLN A 74 8.06 -0.97 -22.46
N TRP A 75 7.13 -0.98 -21.51
CA TRP A 75 7.31 -1.61 -20.21
C TRP A 75 7.18 -3.13 -20.30
N PRO A 76 7.95 -3.90 -19.51
CA PRO A 76 7.72 -5.34 -19.44
C PRO A 76 6.37 -5.65 -18.78
N SER A 77 5.85 -6.85 -19.02
CA SER A 77 4.48 -7.23 -18.63
C SER A 77 4.27 -7.32 -17.11
N ASP A 78 5.36 -7.44 -16.34
CA ASP A 78 5.38 -7.39 -14.88
C ASP A 78 5.21 -5.96 -14.32
N VAL A 79 5.16 -4.94 -15.18
CA VAL A 79 5.03 -3.53 -14.79
C VAL A 79 3.72 -2.94 -15.33
N VAL A 80 2.94 -2.35 -14.43
CA VAL A 80 1.82 -1.48 -14.80
C VAL A 80 2.31 -0.04 -14.77
N ALA A 81 2.12 0.68 -15.87
CA ALA A 81 2.60 2.04 -16.04
C ALA A 81 1.56 2.92 -16.72
N ASP A 82 1.66 4.21 -16.45
CA ASP A 82 1.02 5.26 -17.23
C ASP A 82 2.12 6.04 -17.98
N GLY A 83 2.14 5.88 -19.30
CA GLY A 83 3.19 6.41 -20.17
C GLY A 83 4.58 5.95 -19.73
N LYS A 84 5.41 6.89 -19.29
CA LYS A 84 6.79 6.64 -18.82
C LYS A 84 6.91 6.51 -17.30
N VAL A 85 5.79 6.43 -16.57
CA VAL A 85 5.82 6.35 -15.11
C VAL A 85 5.23 5.02 -14.66
N PRO A 86 6.01 4.17 -13.97
CA PRO A 86 5.50 2.92 -13.44
C PRO A 86 4.64 3.22 -12.19
N LEU A 87 3.48 2.58 -12.15
CA LEU A 87 2.49 2.69 -11.08
C LEU A 87 2.54 1.48 -10.13
N GLY A 88 2.92 0.32 -10.66
CA GLY A 88 3.18 -0.86 -9.85
C GLY A 88 4.00 -1.90 -10.60
N ARG A 89 4.52 -2.88 -9.87
CA ARG A 89 5.37 -3.93 -10.40
C ARG A 89 5.18 -5.24 -9.65
N LEU A 90 5.18 -6.35 -10.38
CA LEU A 90 5.33 -7.70 -9.82
C LEU A 90 6.81 -8.07 -9.80
N ILE A 91 7.32 -8.41 -8.62
CA ILE A 91 8.63 -9.02 -8.44
C ILE A 91 8.39 -10.53 -8.32
N PRO A 92 8.88 -11.36 -9.25
CA PRO A 92 8.71 -12.80 -9.16
C PRO A 92 9.49 -13.37 -7.97
N ALA A 93 9.12 -14.59 -7.58
CA ALA A 93 9.92 -15.36 -6.63
C ALA A 93 11.35 -15.52 -7.16
N GLY A 94 12.34 -15.46 -6.27
CA GLY A 94 13.74 -15.53 -6.64
C GLY A 94 14.60 -15.95 -5.47
N VAL A 95 15.86 -15.51 -5.50
CA VAL A 95 16.84 -15.75 -4.46
C VAL A 95 17.49 -14.42 -4.11
N ASP A 96 17.57 -14.10 -2.83
CA ASP A 96 18.25 -12.89 -2.38
C ASP A 96 19.78 -13.04 -2.40
N SER A 97 20.50 -11.97 -2.05
CA SER A 97 21.97 -11.97 -2.01
C SER A 97 22.57 -12.93 -0.97
N SER A 98 21.77 -13.43 -0.03
CA SER A 98 22.19 -14.41 0.99
C SER A 98 21.94 -15.85 0.56
N GLY A 99 21.33 -16.08 -0.61
CA GLY A 99 20.95 -17.41 -1.07
C GLY A 99 19.58 -17.86 -0.55
N SER A 100 18.82 -17.00 0.12
CA SER A 100 17.51 -17.35 0.67
C SER A 100 16.41 -17.17 -0.37
N PRO A 101 15.45 -18.11 -0.49
CA PRO A 101 14.30 -17.96 -1.38
C PRO A 101 13.46 -16.73 -1.01
N THR A 102 13.07 -15.95 -2.02
CA THR A 102 12.17 -14.81 -1.86
C THR A 102 10.78 -15.14 -2.38
N ARG A 103 9.76 -14.63 -1.68
CA ARG A 103 8.37 -14.72 -2.13
C ARG A 103 8.12 -13.73 -3.28
N PRO A 104 7.19 -14.05 -4.19
CA PRO A 104 6.72 -13.07 -5.17
C PRO A 104 6.07 -11.89 -4.44
N ARG A 105 6.26 -10.68 -4.98
CA ARG A 105 5.78 -9.45 -4.35
C ARG A 105 5.15 -8.50 -5.36
N LEU A 106 3.94 -8.05 -5.07
CA LEU A 106 3.26 -6.97 -5.77
C LEU A 106 3.64 -5.64 -5.09
N ILE A 107 4.27 -4.73 -5.84
CA ILE A 107 4.67 -3.42 -5.36
C ILE A 107 3.80 -2.36 -6.01
N VAL A 108 3.18 -1.48 -5.22
CA VAL A 108 2.48 -0.28 -5.70
C VAL A 108 3.28 0.97 -5.36
N PHE A 109 3.47 1.86 -6.34
CA PHE A 109 4.20 3.10 -6.15
C PHE A 109 3.27 4.24 -5.73
N ARG A 110 3.42 4.68 -4.48
CA ARG A 110 2.53 5.69 -3.88
C ARG A 110 2.55 7.03 -4.59
N ARG A 111 3.75 7.64 -4.76
CA ARG A 111 3.86 8.99 -5.32
C ARG A 111 3.27 9.09 -6.73
N PRO A 112 3.58 8.17 -7.67
CA PRO A 112 2.97 8.18 -9.00
C PRO A 112 1.44 8.13 -8.99
N VAL A 113 0.85 7.31 -8.12
CA VAL A 113 -0.62 7.14 -8.03
C VAL A 113 -1.26 8.39 -7.41
N GLU A 114 -0.72 8.90 -6.30
CA GLU A 114 -1.23 10.12 -5.66
C GLU A 114 -1.14 11.36 -6.54
N MET A 115 -0.11 11.47 -7.38
CA MET A 115 0.05 12.61 -8.29
C MET A 115 -0.95 12.59 -9.45
N ARG A 116 -1.55 11.44 -9.75
CA ARG A 116 -2.50 11.27 -10.85
C ARG A 116 -3.95 11.32 -10.41
N ALA A 117 -4.24 10.70 -9.28
CA ALA A 117 -5.58 10.70 -8.71
C ALA A 117 -5.88 12.05 -8.04
N ARG A 118 -6.93 12.71 -8.50
CA ARG A 118 -7.41 13.99 -7.96
C ARG A 118 -8.41 13.79 -6.81
N SER A 119 -9.01 12.61 -6.72
CA SER A 119 -9.99 12.24 -5.68
C SER A 119 -9.68 10.87 -5.06
N LYS A 120 -10.38 10.54 -3.97
CA LYS A 120 -10.26 9.22 -3.32
C LYS A 120 -10.81 8.11 -4.21
N GLU A 121 -11.87 8.42 -4.95
CA GLU A 121 -12.55 7.53 -5.88
C GLU A 121 -11.63 7.21 -7.07
N GLU A 122 -11.05 8.24 -7.70
CA GLU A 122 -10.07 8.06 -8.78
C GLU A 122 -8.86 7.23 -8.32
N ARG A 123 -8.42 7.44 -7.07
CA ARG A 123 -7.32 6.68 -6.47
C ARG A 123 -7.71 5.21 -6.28
N ALA A 124 -8.87 4.94 -5.68
CA ALA A 124 -9.35 3.59 -5.45
C ALA A 124 -9.49 2.82 -6.76
N ASP A 125 -10.02 3.50 -7.78
CA ASP A 125 -10.23 2.92 -9.09
C ASP A 125 -8.89 2.67 -9.82
N MET A 126 -7.91 3.56 -9.69
CA MET A 126 -6.55 3.37 -10.23
C MET A 126 -5.83 2.22 -9.53
N LEU A 127 -5.97 2.10 -8.20
CA LEU A 127 -5.43 0.99 -7.43
C LEU A 127 -6.05 -0.34 -7.85
N ARG A 128 -7.38 -0.38 -8.01
CA ARG A 128 -8.09 -1.54 -8.57
C ARG A 128 -7.51 -1.94 -9.92
N TYR A 129 -7.31 -0.99 -10.84
CA TYR A 129 -6.71 -1.27 -12.15
C TYR A 129 -5.30 -1.87 -12.02
N ILE A 130 -4.44 -1.26 -11.21
CA ILE A 130 -3.04 -1.71 -11.02
C ILE A 130 -2.99 -3.11 -10.41
N VAL A 131 -3.70 -3.32 -9.31
CA VAL A 131 -3.68 -4.60 -8.59
C VAL A 131 -4.27 -5.71 -9.44
N THR A 132 -5.39 -5.47 -10.13
CA THR A 132 -6.01 -6.44 -11.04
C THR A 132 -5.03 -6.90 -12.11
N ARG A 133 -4.34 -5.96 -12.78
CA ARG A 133 -3.38 -6.30 -13.82
C ARG A 133 -2.18 -7.09 -13.30
N LEU A 134 -1.64 -6.72 -12.14
CA LEU A 134 -0.48 -7.41 -11.56
C LEU A 134 -0.84 -8.80 -11.04
N VAL A 135 -2.02 -8.97 -10.43
CA VAL A 135 -2.52 -10.28 -10.02
C VAL A 135 -2.82 -11.15 -11.23
N ALA A 136 -3.43 -10.60 -12.28
CA ALA A 136 -3.69 -11.32 -13.52
C ALA A 136 -2.38 -11.83 -14.15
N HIS A 137 -1.35 -10.99 -14.17
CA HIS A 137 0.00 -11.37 -14.61
C HIS A 137 0.60 -12.48 -13.74
N TYR A 138 0.49 -12.36 -12.41
CA TYR A 138 0.97 -13.38 -11.46
C TYR A 138 0.29 -14.74 -11.67
N LEU A 139 -1.02 -14.75 -11.86
CA LEU A 139 -1.83 -15.96 -12.10
C LEU A 139 -1.78 -16.43 -13.56
N ASN A 140 -1.10 -15.69 -14.45
CA ASN A 140 -1.02 -15.95 -15.88
C ASN A 140 -2.40 -16.08 -16.56
N VAL A 141 -3.32 -15.16 -16.22
CA VAL A 141 -4.67 -15.06 -16.78
C VAL A 141 -4.95 -13.66 -17.31
N GLY A 142 -6.06 -13.47 -18.03
CA GLY A 142 -6.54 -12.15 -18.41
C GLY A 142 -7.07 -11.36 -17.21
N PRO A 143 -6.93 -10.02 -17.17
CA PRO A 143 -7.44 -9.20 -16.07
C PRO A 143 -8.97 -9.24 -15.93
N GLU A 144 -9.70 -9.57 -17.00
CA GLU A 144 -11.15 -9.76 -16.99
C GLU A 144 -11.57 -10.98 -16.14
N ILE A 145 -10.67 -11.96 -15.98
CA ILE A 145 -10.90 -13.11 -15.09
C ILE A 145 -10.84 -12.67 -13.64
N ILE A 146 -9.89 -11.81 -13.31
CA ILE A 146 -9.72 -11.26 -11.96
C ILE A 146 -10.88 -10.32 -11.64
N ASP A 147 -11.18 -9.40 -12.57
CA ASP A 147 -12.23 -8.43 -12.44
C ASP A 147 -13.11 -8.36 -13.71
N PRO A 148 -14.36 -8.85 -13.67
CA PRO A 148 -15.25 -8.82 -14.83
C PRO A 148 -15.62 -7.43 -15.35
N ARG A 149 -15.40 -6.38 -14.55
CA ARG A 149 -15.62 -4.98 -14.92
C ARG A 149 -14.31 -4.27 -15.25
N PHE A 150 -13.27 -5.01 -15.61
CA PHE A 150 -11.99 -4.44 -16.00
C PHE A 150 -12.11 -3.70 -17.34
N ASP A 151 -11.43 -2.56 -17.44
CA ASP A 151 -11.41 -1.71 -18.63
C ASP A 151 -9.95 -1.37 -18.98
N TRP A 152 -9.60 -1.55 -20.26
CA TRP A 152 -8.25 -1.33 -20.78
C TRP A 152 -7.99 0.14 -21.13
N ASP A 153 -9.02 0.91 -21.47
CA ASP A 153 -8.91 2.28 -21.99
C ASP A 153 -8.89 3.35 -20.91
N ARG A 154 -8.58 2.93 -19.67
CA ARG A 154 -8.50 3.81 -18.51
C ARG A 154 -7.31 4.77 -18.56
#